data_AF-A0A1E5QGR5-F1
#
_entry.id   AF-A0A1E5QGR5-F1
#
_cell.length_a   1.000
_cell.length_b   1.000
_cell.length_c   1.000
_cell.angle_alpha   90.00
_cell.angle_beta   90.00
_cell.angle_gamma   90.00
#
_symmetry.space_group_name_H-M   'P 1'
#
loop_
_entity.id
_entity.type
_entity.pdbx_description
1 polymer ?
#
loop_
_entity_poly.entity_id
_entity_poly.type
_entity_poly.pdbx_seq_one_letter_code
_entity_poly.pdbx_strand_id
1 'polypeptide(L)'
;MSRPNRRGNIALNWVKLVALFILAGFGIEVLKYIVLGNFISASNRVYRARNSEAKTQVATLNRFQEFFYLEKDGFANTIDALGNPIKTQTEYFNYSLQVGENAVFNYGMPRTDIYEMASWGFLFWKRSTSRTLKSYVGGVFAIAESVSENGKQQTVSVLCESAKPNFSKIGKPRLENDQPICPEGTVQIGY
;
A
#
# COMPACT_ATOMS: atom_id res chain seq x y z
N MET A 1 28.48 75.50 13.32
CA MET A 1 27.68 74.65 12.41
C MET A 1 28.33 73.27 12.31
N SER A 2 27.82 72.29 13.06
CA SER A 2 28.31 70.89 13.02
C SER A 2 27.58 70.13 11.91
N ARG A 3 28.30 69.53 10.97
CA ARG A 3 27.70 68.75 9.87
C ARG A 3 27.20 67.41 10.41
N PRO A 4 25.94 67.01 10.18
CA PRO A 4 25.45 65.73 10.66
C PRO A 4 26.15 64.58 9.93
N ASN A 5 26.68 63.63 10.72
CA ASN A 5 27.42 62.47 10.25
C ASN A 5 26.50 61.48 9.50
N ARG A 6 26.37 61.70 8.18
CA ARG A 6 25.55 60.88 7.27
C ARG A 6 26.05 59.42 7.13
N ARG A 7 27.33 59.14 7.43
CA ARG A 7 27.91 57.79 7.34
C ARG A 7 27.51 56.88 8.50
N GLY A 8 27.35 57.42 9.72
CA GLY A 8 26.95 56.64 10.90
C GLY A 8 25.54 56.05 10.79
N ASN A 9 24.61 56.82 10.21
CA ASN A 9 23.22 56.37 10.06
C ASN A 9 23.04 55.27 9.02
N ILE A 10 23.88 55.25 7.97
CA ILE A 10 23.84 54.21 6.94
C ILE A 10 24.36 52.89 7.52
N ALA A 11 25.53 52.90 8.18
CA ALA A 11 26.10 51.72 8.82
C ALA A 11 25.16 51.12 9.88
N LEU A 12 24.52 51.97 10.70
CA LEU A 12 23.53 51.53 11.69
C LEU A 12 22.30 50.86 11.05
N ASN A 13 21.85 51.34 9.90
CA ASN A 13 20.72 50.73 9.18
C ASN A 13 21.09 49.37 8.56
N TRP A 14 22.30 49.22 8.01
CA TRP A 14 22.76 47.93 7.48
C TRP A 14 22.91 46.89 8.60
N VAL A 15 23.46 47.27 9.76
CA VAL A 15 23.56 46.38 10.92
C VAL A 15 22.18 45.93 11.40
N LYS A 16 21.20 46.85 11.44
CA LYS A 16 19.82 46.52 11.79
C LYS A 16 19.17 45.57 10.78
N LEU A 17 19.38 45.79 9.48
CA LEU A 17 18.83 44.92 8.42
C LEU A 17 19.44 43.51 8.47
N VAL A 18 20.74 43.40 8.69
CA VAL A 18 21.43 42.10 8.84
C VAL A 18 20.94 41.37 10.09
N ALA A 19 20.79 42.07 11.23
CA ALA A 19 20.26 41.47 12.46
C ALA A 19 18.81 40.97 12.28
N LEU A 20 17.98 41.69 11.53
CA LEU A 20 16.59 41.30 11.25
C LEU A 20 16.53 40.05 10.34
N PHE A 21 17.44 39.95 9.37
CA PHE A 21 17.60 38.74 8.54
C PHE A 21 18.07 37.53 9.34
N ILE A 22 19.01 37.71 10.29
CA ILE A 22 19.48 36.62 11.16
C ILE A 22 18.37 36.17 12.10
N LEU A 23 17.65 37.08 12.75
CA LEU A 23 16.54 36.73 13.66
C LEU A 23 15.36 36.09 12.93
N ALA A 24 15.00 36.58 11.73
CA ALA A 24 13.96 35.98 10.90
C ALA A 24 14.39 34.60 10.34
N GLY A 25 15.64 34.47 9.88
CA GLY A 25 16.17 33.19 9.38
C GLY A 25 16.29 32.13 10.48
N PHE A 26 16.77 32.51 11.66
CA PHE A 26 16.96 31.57 12.78
C PHE A 26 15.62 31.13 13.39
N GLY A 27 14.62 32.02 13.44
CA GLY A 27 13.26 31.68 13.90
C GLY A 27 12.52 30.70 12.97
N ILE A 28 12.74 30.81 11.66
CA ILE A 28 12.11 29.93 10.66
C ILE A 28 12.71 28.52 10.68
N GLU A 29 14.02 28.39 10.93
CA GLU A 29 14.65 27.06 10.99
C GLU A 29 14.25 26.26 12.25
N VAL A 30 14.06 26.91 13.40
CA VAL A 30 13.66 26.23 14.65
C VAL A 30 12.21 25.73 14.60
N LEU A 31 11.29 26.48 13.96
CA LEU A 31 9.88 26.09 13.87
C LEU A 31 9.66 24.82 13.01
N LYS A 32 10.50 24.60 11.99
CA LYS A 32 10.44 23.39 11.13
C LYS A 32 10.62 22.10 11.94
N TYR A 33 11.51 22.09 12.93
CA TYR A 33 11.80 20.90 13.75
C TYR A 33 10.61 20.44 14.62
N ILE A 34 9.73 21.36 15.01
CA ILE A 34 8.59 21.05 15.88
C ILE A 34 7.45 20.35 15.10
N VAL A 35 7.31 20.61 13.81
CA VAL A 35 6.23 20.05 12.96
C VAL A 35 6.65 18.76 12.23
N LEU A 36 7.95 18.51 12.08
CA LEU A 36 8.52 17.35 11.36
C LEU A 36 8.17 15.98 11.97
N GLY A 37 7.93 15.91 13.29
CA GLY A 37 7.51 14.66 13.95
C GLY A 37 6.16 14.12 13.47
N ASN A 38 5.26 15.01 13.05
CA ASN A 38 3.94 14.64 12.54
C ASN A 38 3.95 14.18 11.08
N PHE A 39 4.93 14.62 10.28
CA PHE A 39 5.03 14.24 8.87
C PHE A 39 5.51 12.80 8.68
N ILE A 40 6.51 12.35 9.46
CA ILE A 40 7.00 10.97 9.41
C ILE A 40 5.90 10.00 9.86
N SER A 41 5.19 10.32 10.95
CA SER A 41 4.07 9.49 11.41
C SER A 41 2.87 9.51 10.44
N ALA A 42 2.63 10.63 9.74
CA ALA A 42 1.62 10.72 8.69
C ALA A 42 1.95 9.83 7.48
N SER A 43 3.21 9.83 7.03
CA SER A 43 3.62 8.99 5.88
C SER A 43 3.40 7.50 6.16
N ASN A 44 3.75 7.01 7.35
CA ASN A 44 3.52 5.62 7.74
C ASN A 44 2.02 5.26 7.83
N ARG A 45 1.15 6.20 8.24
CA ARG A 45 -0.30 6.01 8.24
C ARG A 45 -0.86 5.89 6.82
N VAL A 46 -0.38 6.73 5.88
CA VAL A 46 -0.80 6.68 4.48
C VAL A 46 -0.47 5.32 3.86
N TYR A 47 0.75 4.81 4.04
CA TYR A 47 1.12 3.50 3.49
C TYR A 47 0.34 2.35 4.12
N ARG A 48 0.04 2.41 5.43
CA ARG A 48 -0.83 1.43 6.08
C ARG A 48 -2.24 1.46 5.49
N ALA A 49 -2.80 2.65 5.24
CA ALA A 49 -4.11 2.80 4.61
C ALA A 49 -4.13 2.20 3.20
N ARG A 50 -3.14 2.51 2.36
CA ARG A 50 -3.00 1.93 1.01
C ARG A 50 -2.88 0.39 1.03
N ASN A 51 -2.06 -0.14 1.94
CA ASN A 51 -1.94 -1.59 2.12
C ASN A 51 -3.25 -2.23 2.64
N SER A 52 -4.02 -1.52 3.48
CA SER A 52 -5.33 -2.01 3.95
C SER A 52 -6.38 -2.05 2.84
N GLU A 53 -6.31 -1.15 1.87
CA GLU A 53 -7.17 -1.18 0.66
C GLU A 53 -6.95 -2.48 -0.10
N ALA A 54 -5.69 -2.79 -0.47
CA ALA A 54 -5.35 -3.99 -1.19
C ALA A 54 -5.71 -5.27 -0.43
N LYS A 55 -5.45 -5.29 0.89
CA LYS A 55 -5.84 -6.40 1.77
C LYS A 55 -7.35 -6.66 1.68
N THR A 56 -8.17 -5.64 1.89
CA THR A 56 -9.63 -5.76 1.87
C THR A 56 -10.16 -6.16 0.49
N GLN A 57 -9.57 -5.63 -0.57
CA GLN A 57 -9.98 -5.94 -1.94
C GLN A 57 -9.71 -7.42 -2.29
N VAL A 58 -8.53 -7.95 -1.94
CA VAL A 58 -8.20 -9.38 -2.18
C VAL A 58 -9.07 -10.30 -1.31
N ALA A 59 -9.34 -9.92 -0.05
CA ALA A 59 -10.26 -10.68 0.81
C ALA A 59 -11.69 -10.71 0.22
N THR A 60 -12.15 -9.61 -0.35
CA THR A 60 -13.47 -9.53 -1.00
C THR A 60 -13.51 -10.41 -2.26
N LEU A 61 -12.42 -10.44 -3.04
CA LEU A 61 -12.29 -11.36 -4.18
C LEU A 61 -12.35 -12.83 -3.74
N ASN A 62 -11.68 -13.21 -2.65
CA ASN A 62 -11.79 -14.57 -2.10
C ASN A 62 -13.25 -14.91 -1.79
N ARG A 63 -13.93 -14.05 -1.04
CA ARG A 63 -15.33 -14.26 -0.65
C ARG A 63 -16.26 -14.37 -1.86
N PHE A 64 -16.06 -13.57 -2.90
CA PHE A 64 -16.85 -13.71 -4.12
C PHE A 64 -16.55 -14.99 -4.89
N GLN A 65 -15.30 -15.46 -4.89
CA GLN A 65 -14.97 -16.75 -5.48
C GLN A 65 -15.64 -17.91 -4.73
N GLU A 66 -15.69 -17.86 -3.40
CA GLU A 66 -16.44 -18.84 -2.58
C GLU A 66 -17.93 -18.83 -2.94
N PHE A 67 -18.57 -17.65 -3.02
CA PHE A 67 -19.97 -17.56 -3.43
C PHE A 67 -20.20 -18.04 -4.86
N PHE A 68 -19.33 -17.64 -5.79
CA PHE A 68 -19.42 -18.06 -7.18
C PHE A 68 -19.29 -19.58 -7.30
N TYR A 69 -18.40 -20.19 -6.51
CA TYR A 69 -18.25 -21.65 -6.44
C TYR A 69 -19.52 -22.33 -5.94
N LEU A 70 -20.16 -21.80 -4.88
CA LEU A 70 -21.43 -22.33 -4.36
C LEU A 70 -22.59 -22.22 -5.37
N GLU A 71 -22.57 -21.20 -6.24
CA GLU A 71 -23.62 -20.97 -7.23
C GLU A 71 -23.40 -21.72 -8.55
N LYS A 72 -22.15 -21.90 -8.96
CA LYS A 72 -21.76 -22.36 -10.30
C LYS A 72 -20.99 -23.68 -10.32
N ASP A 73 -20.66 -24.24 -9.15
CA ASP A 73 -19.86 -25.45 -9.01
C ASP A 73 -18.48 -25.32 -9.71
N GLY A 74 -17.89 -24.13 -9.62
CA GLY A 74 -16.61 -23.80 -10.25
C GLY A 74 -16.15 -22.38 -9.96
N PHE A 75 -14.88 -22.08 -10.18
CA PHE A 75 -14.32 -20.75 -9.94
C PHE A 75 -14.47 -19.81 -11.13
N ALA A 76 -14.62 -18.52 -10.86
CA ALA A 76 -14.66 -17.51 -11.90
C ALA A 76 -13.26 -17.29 -12.50
N ASN A 77 -13.20 -17.22 -13.83
CA ASN A 77 -11.98 -17.01 -14.61
C ASN A 77 -11.67 -15.53 -14.91
N THR A 78 -12.55 -14.61 -14.52
CA THR A 78 -12.41 -13.16 -14.71
C THR A 78 -13.02 -12.43 -13.51
N ILE A 79 -12.49 -11.25 -13.19
CA ILE A 79 -13.02 -10.43 -12.07
C ILE A 79 -14.43 -9.95 -12.43
N ASP A 80 -14.66 -9.64 -13.71
CA ASP A 80 -15.97 -9.20 -14.22
C ASP A 80 -17.06 -10.27 -14.05
N ALA A 81 -16.70 -11.57 -14.13
CA ALA A 81 -17.63 -12.67 -13.91
C ALA A 81 -18.08 -12.81 -12.44
N LEU A 82 -17.34 -12.26 -11.47
CA LEU A 82 -17.72 -12.23 -10.05
C LEU A 82 -18.80 -11.18 -9.74
N GLY A 83 -19.27 -10.45 -10.76
CA GLY A 83 -20.17 -9.31 -10.60
C GLY A 83 -19.39 -7.99 -10.54
N ASN A 84 -20.10 -6.90 -10.81
CA ASN A 84 -19.49 -5.62 -11.20
C ASN A 84 -19.15 -4.59 -10.08
N PRO A 85 -18.84 -4.93 -8.80
CA PRO A 85 -18.35 -3.91 -7.86
C PRO A 85 -16.82 -3.83 -7.72
N ILE A 86 -16.02 -4.78 -8.24
CA ILE A 86 -14.56 -4.81 -8.02
C ILE A 86 -13.79 -4.22 -9.19
N LYS A 87 -13.01 -3.17 -8.92
CA LYS A 87 -12.09 -2.60 -9.89
C LYS A 87 -10.86 -3.50 -10.03
N THR A 88 -10.50 -3.84 -11.27
CA THR A 88 -9.25 -4.54 -11.59
C THR A 88 -8.01 -3.69 -11.35
N GLN A 89 -8.17 -2.38 -11.19
CA GLN A 89 -7.09 -1.45 -10.92
C GLN A 89 -7.56 -0.30 -10.03
N THR A 90 -6.73 0.07 -9.06
CA THR A 90 -6.90 1.27 -8.25
C THR A 90 -5.73 2.21 -8.46
N GLU A 91 -5.70 3.30 -7.70
CA GLU A 91 -4.61 4.26 -7.76
C GLU A 91 -3.27 3.56 -7.50
N TYR A 92 -3.21 2.63 -6.54
CA TYR A 92 -1.96 2.03 -6.06
C TYR A 92 -1.73 0.57 -6.44
N PHE A 93 -2.79 -0.17 -6.81
CA PHE A 93 -2.74 -1.61 -6.98
C PHE A 93 -3.38 -2.07 -8.29
N ASN A 94 -2.85 -3.17 -8.81
CA ASN A 94 -3.46 -3.96 -9.86
C ASN A 94 -3.95 -5.28 -9.27
N TYR A 95 -5.17 -5.66 -9.64
CA TYR A 95 -5.83 -6.87 -9.22
C TYR A 95 -5.97 -7.83 -10.40
N SER A 96 -5.67 -9.09 -10.15
CA SER A 96 -5.77 -10.14 -11.15
C SER A 96 -6.12 -11.45 -10.47
N LEU A 97 -6.58 -12.42 -11.26
CA LEU A 97 -6.82 -13.76 -10.77
C LEU A 97 -6.09 -14.79 -11.64
N GLN A 98 -5.86 -15.95 -11.07
CA GLN A 98 -5.38 -17.11 -11.77
C GLN A 98 -6.18 -18.33 -11.30
N VAL A 99 -6.87 -18.98 -12.23
CA VAL A 99 -7.58 -20.23 -11.96
C VAL A 99 -6.61 -21.41 -12.08
N GLY A 100 -6.71 -22.34 -11.15
CA GLY A 100 -6.13 -23.68 -11.20
C GLY A 100 -7.25 -24.73 -11.25
N GLU A 101 -6.88 -26.00 -11.17
CA GLU A 101 -7.84 -27.11 -11.32
C GLU A 101 -8.88 -27.14 -10.18
N ASN A 102 -8.42 -27.13 -8.93
CA ASN A 102 -9.29 -27.13 -7.73
C ASN A 102 -9.10 -25.89 -6.86
N ALA A 103 -8.62 -24.79 -7.45
CA ALA A 103 -8.35 -23.56 -6.71
C ALA A 103 -8.39 -22.33 -7.60
N VAL A 104 -8.58 -21.17 -7.00
CA VAL A 104 -8.39 -19.87 -7.64
C VAL A 104 -7.54 -18.96 -6.76
N PHE A 105 -6.66 -18.20 -7.40
CA PHE A 105 -5.72 -17.32 -6.74
C PHE A 105 -6.00 -15.88 -7.12
N ASN A 106 -6.29 -15.03 -6.14
CA ASN A 106 -6.55 -13.61 -6.31
C ASN A 106 -5.29 -12.83 -5.91
N TYR A 107 -4.83 -11.90 -6.75
CA TYR A 107 -3.61 -11.13 -6.53
C TYR A 107 -3.93 -9.65 -6.39
N GLY A 108 -3.25 -8.99 -5.46
CA GLY A 108 -3.18 -7.54 -5.35
C GLY A 108 -1.72 -7.09 -5.35
N MET A 109 -1.26 -6.54 -6.46
CA MET A 109 0.15 -6.15 -6.64
C MET A 109 0.28 -4.63 -6.72
N PRO A 110 1.26 -4.01 -6.05
CA PRO A 110 1.50 -2.59 -6.21
C PRO A 110 1.86 -2.27 -7.65
N ARG A 111 1.33 -1.16 -8.13
CA ARG A 111 1.68 -0.63 -9.45
C ARG A 111 3.13 -0.12 -9.47
N THR A 112 3.79 -0.34 -10.60
CA THR A 112 5.20 0.01 -10.83
C THR A 112 5.38 1.39 -11.46
N ASP A 113 4.31 1.97 -12.01
CA ASP A 113 4.28 3.26 -12.70
C ASP A 113 3.96 4.44 -11.79
N ILE A 114 3.89 4.23 -10.47
CA ILE A 114 3.55 5.27 -9.49
C ILE A 114 4.81 5.88 -8.88
N TYR A 115 4.86 7.21 -8.96
CA TYR A 115 5.92 8.01 -8.41
C TYR A 115 5.34 9.13 -7.55
N GLU A 116 5.86 9.27 -6.35
CA GLU A 116 5.66 10.42 -5.48
C GLU A 116 6.76 11.45 -5.73
N MET A 117 6.42 12.73 -5.66
CA MET A 117 7.41 13.80 -5.73
C MET A 117 8.11 13.89 -4.37
N ALA A 118 9.40 13.62 -4.34
CA ALA A 118 10.23 13.88 -3.18
C ALA A 118 11.00 15.19 -3.38
N SER A 119 11.11 15.98 -2.31
CA SER A 119 11.83 17.25 -2.32
C SER A 119 12.92 17.28 -1.26
N TRP A 120 14.08 17.83 -1.61
CA TRP A 120 15.15 18.16 -0.67
C TRP A 120 15.64 19.57 -0.96
N GLY A 121 15.19 20.52 -0.14
CA GLY A 121 15.34 21.94 -0.45
C GLY A 121 14.59 22.32 -1.72
N PHE A 122 15.30 22.94 -2.67
CA PHE A 122 14.77 23.36 -3.97
C PHE A 122 14.85 22.27 -5.06
N LEU A 123 15.33 21.08 -4.73
CA LEU A 123 15.43 19.95 -5.67
C LEU A 123 14.21 19.04 -5.55
N PHE A 124 13.55 18.76 -6.67
CA PHE A 124 12.45 17.82 -6.79
C PHE A 124 12.88 16.60 -7.61
N TRP A 125 12.61 15.39 -7.12
CA TRP A 125 12.83 14.16 -7.89
C TRP A 125 11.66 13.20 -7.73
N LYS A 126 11.50 12.32 -8.72
CA LYS A 126 10.52 11.22 -8.67
C LYS A 126 11.04 10.12 -7.76
N ARG A 127 10.31 9.82 -6.69
CA ARG A 127 10.55 8.68 -5.81
C ARG A 127 9.45 7.66 -6.04
N SER A 128 9.80 6.43 -6.38
CA SER A 128 8.81 5.36 -6.51
C SER A 128 8.07 5.17 -5.18
N THR A 129 6.75 5.34 -5.23
CA THR A 129 5.81 5.14 -4.11
C THR A 129 5.75 3.69 -3.67
N SER A 130 6.11 2.79 -4.58
CA SER A 130 6.00 1.35 -4.40
C SER A 130 6.91 0.85 -3.27
N ARG A 131 8.01 1.54 -2.92
CA ARG A 131 9.03 1.07 -1.93
C ARG A 131 8.50 0.69 -0.52
N THR A 132 7.26 1.02 -0.18
CA THR A 132 6.61 0.73 1.11
C THR A 132 5.35 -0.15 0.98
N LEU A 133 4.92 -0.45 -0.25
CA LEU A 133 3.72 -1.23 -0.54
C LEU A 133 4.05 -2.73 -0.59
N LYS A 134 3.17 -3.53 -0.02
CA LYS A 134 3.27 -5.00 -0.01
C LYS A 134 2.45 -5.60 -1.14
N SER A 135 2.81 -6.81 -1.57
CA SER A 135 1.97 -7.61 -2.46
C SER A 135 1.07 -8.55 -1.64
N TYR A 136 -0.08 -8.87 -2.18
CA TYR A 136 -1.10 -9.71 -1.57
C TYR A 136 -1.48 -10.85 -2.51
N VAL A 137 -1.67 -12.05 -1.94
CA VAL A 137 -2.24 -13.19 -2.64
C VAL A 137 -3.28 -13.85 -1.74
N GLY A 138 -4.48 -14.03 -2.28
CA GLY A 138 -5.54 -14.84 -1.71
C GLY A 138 -5.65 -16.14 -2.50
N GLY A 139 -5.91 -17.26 -1.81
CA GLY A 139 -6.23 -18.53 -2.45
C GLY A 139 -7.57 -19.03 -1.94
N VAL A 140 -8.40 -19.55 -2.84
CA VAL A 140 -9.62 -20.30 -2.49
C VAL A 140 -9.49 -21.68 -3.10
N PHE A 141 -9.67 -22.71 -2.30
CA PHE A 141 -9.50 -24.11 -2.67
C PHE A 141 -10.82 -24.84 -2.49
N ALA A 142 -11.17 -25.68 -3.45
CA ALA A 142 -12.25 -26.63 -3.32
C ALA A 142 -11.72 -27.88 -2.60
N ILE A 143 -12.38 -28.26 -1.51
CA ILE A 143 -12.12 -29.50 -0.78
C ILE A 143 -13.34 -30.41 -0.91
N ALA A 144 -13.09 -31.65 -1.30
CA ALA A 144 -14.10 -32.70 -1.26
C ALA A 144 -14.14 -33.23 0.17
N GLU A 145 -15.16 -32.82 0.93
CA GLU A 145 -15.32 -33.26 2.31
C GLU A 145 -15.63 -34.77 2.33
N SER A 146 -14.72 -35.58 2.87
CA SER A 146 -14.94 -37.01 3.12
C SER A 146 -15.77 -37.28 4.38
N VAL A 147 -16.25 -36.22 5.07
CA VAL A 147 -16.90 -36.29 6.39
C VAL A 147 -18.09 -35.33 6.50
N SER A 148 -18.98 -35.33 5.52
CA SER A 148 -20.29 -34.71 5.67
C SER A 148 -21.32 -35.60 5.01
N GLU A 149 -22.30 -36.05 5.79
CA GLU A 149 -23.39 -36.98 5.41
C GLU A 149 -24.29 -36.45 4.26
N ASN A 150 -23.88 -35.39 3.55
CA ASN A 150 -24.61 -34.76 2.45
C ASN A 150 -23.77 -34.40 1.20
N GLY A 151 -22.50 -34.84 1.08
CA GLY A 151 -21.72 -34.69 -0.16
C GLY A 151 -21.56 -33.25 -0.67
N LYS A 152 -21.61 -32.24 0.22
CA LYS A 152 -21.45 -30.83 -0.14
C LYS A 152 -19.97 -30.51 -0.37
N GLN A 153 -19.67 -29.95 -1.53
CA GLN A 153 -18.36 -29.37 -1.79
C GLN A 153 -18.17 -28.15 -0.90
N GLN A 154 -17.05 -28.09 -0.18
CA GLN A 154 -16.70 -26.97 0.69
C GLN A 154 -15.51 -26.22 0.10
N THR A 155 -15.44 -24.93 0.32
CA THR A 155 -14.28 -24.11 -0.04
C THR A 155 -13.54 -23.65 1.20
N VAL A 156 -12.21 -23.64 1.14
CA VAL A 156 -11.34 -23.06 2.15
C VAL A 156 -10.49 -21.96 1.54
N SER A 157 -10.32 -20.85 2.25
CA SER A 157 -9.62 -19.68 1.76
C SER A 157 -8.42 -19.30 2.64
N VAL A 158 -7.48 -18.58 2.05
CA VAL A 158 -6.33 -18.00 2.73
C VAL A 158 -6.01 -16.64 2.16
N LEU A 159 -5.50 -15.74 3.01
CA LEU A 159 -4.95 -14.46 2.61
C LEU A 159 -3.52 -14.30 3.12
N CYS A 160 -2.59 -14.07 2.18
CA CYS A 160 -1.17 -13.92 2.44
C CYS A 160 -0.69 -12.54 2.00
N GLU A 161 0.23 -11.94 2.76
CA GLU A 161 0.95 -10.72 2.36
C GLU A 161 2.46 -10.96 2.28
N SER A 162 3.16 -10.22 1.42
CA SER A 162 4.62 -10.28 1.38
C SER A 162 5.25 -9.76 2.68
N ALA A 163 6.25 -10.48 3.20
CA ALA A 163 6.93 -10.10 4.44
C ALA A 163 7.64 -8.73 4.32
N LYS A 164 8.09 -8.39 3.10
CA LYS A 164 8.74 -7.13 2.74
C LYS A 164 7.99 -6.47 1.58
N PRO A 165 8.20 -5.15 1.33
CA PRO A 165 7.69 -4.52 0.12
C PRO A 165 8.09 -5.31 -1.13
N ASN A 166 7.12 -5.58 -2.00
CA ASN A 166 7.29 -6.45 -3.16
C ASN A 166 6.41 -5.97 -4.32
N PHE A 167 6.96 -5.98 -5.54
CA PHE A 167 6.30 -5.56 -6.79
C PHE A 167 6.10 -6.70 -7.77
N SER A 168 6.60 -7.88 -7.42
CA SER A 168 6.53 -9.06 -8.24
C SER A 168 5.39 -9.95 -7.78
N LYS A 169 4.84 -10.70 -8.74
CA LYS A 169 3.84 -11.71 -8.45
C LYS A 169 4.36 -12.71 -7.42
N ILE A 170 3.63 -12.85 -6.33
CA ILE A 170 3.90 -13.82 -5.27
C ILE A 170 3.59 -15.24 -5.80
N GLY A 171 4.27 -16.25 -5.26
CA GLY A 171 3.89 -17.65 -5.44
C GLY A 171 2.42 -17.92 -5.10
N LYS A 172 1.91 -19.06 -5.55
CA LYS A 172 0.55 -19.50 -5.24
C LYS A 172 0.53 -20.12 -3.84
N PRO A 173 -0.47 -19.83 -3.00
CA PRO A 173 -0.76 -20.66 -1.83
C PRO A 173 -0.97 -22.11 -2.25
N ARG A 174 -0.70 -23.04 -1.33
CA ARG A 174 -0.84 -24.49 -1.56
C ARG A 174 -1.76 -25.09 -0.51
N LEU A 175 -2.53 -26.10 -0.88
CA LEU A 175 -3.33 -26.86 0.06
C LEU A 175 -2.49 -28.04 0.58
N GLU A 176 -2.35 -28.18 1.89
CA GLU A 176 -1.66 -29.29 2.54
C GLU A 176 -2.54 -29.79 3.69
N ASN A 177 -2.95 -31.06 3.66
CA ASN A 177 -3.88 -31.65 4.64
C ASN A 177 -5.16 -30.82 4.85
N ASP A 178 -5.82 -30.44 3.75
CA ASP A 178 -7.01 -29.57 3.72
C ASP A 178 -6.83 -28.18 4.36
N GLN A 179 -5.59 -27.78 4.66
CA GLN A 179 -5.27 -26.45 5.17
C GLN A 179 -4.52 -25.63 4.11
N PRO A 180 -4.98 -24.40 3.82
CA PRO A 180 -4.32 -23.56 2.85
C PRO A 180 -3.10 -22.87 3.47
N ILE A 181 -1.93 -23.10 2.88
CA ILE A 181 -0.61 -22.62 3.34
C ILE A 181 -0.10 -21.53 2.39
N CYS A 182 0.35 -20.42 2.98
CA CYS A 182 0.98 -19.32 2.28
C CYS A 182 2.36 -19.70 1.68
N PRO A 183 2.72 -19.15 0.51
CA PRO A 183 4.01 -19.41 -0.13
C PRO A 183 5.19 -18.79 0.65
N GLU A 184 6.41 -19.25 0.39
CA GLU A 184 7.62 -18.71 1.02
C GLU A 184 7.77 -17.20 0.82
N GLY A 185 8.30 -16.51 1.84
CA GLY A 185 8.45 -15.06 1.82
C GLY A 185 7.16 -14.27 2.08
N THR A 186 6.07 -14.96 2.42
CA THR A 186 4.79 -14.34 2.82
C THR A 186 4.36 -14.72 4.22
N VAL A 187 3.42 -13.94 4.76
CA VAL A 187 2.82 -14.13 6.08
C VAL A 187 1.31 -14.26 5.90
N GLN A 188 0.70 -15.24 6.55
CA GLN A 188 -0.74 -15.38 6.60
C GLN A 188 -1.36 -14.29 7.48
N ILE A 189 -2.37 -13.61 6.96
CA ILE A 189 -3.00 -12.45 7.61
C ILE A 189 -4.52 -12.54 7.65
N GLY A 190 -5.09 -13.64 7.18
CA GLY A 190 -6.52 -13.92 7.16
C GLY A 190 -6.85 -15.21 6.40
N TYR A 191 -8.16 -15.46 6.32
CA TYR A 191 -8.80 -16.48 5.50
C TYR A 191 -9.66 -15.75 4.46
#